data_AF-A0A939I3R2-F1
#
_entry.id   AF-A0A939I3R2-F1
#
_cell.length_a   1.000
_cell.length_b   1.000
_cell.length_c   1.000
_cell.angle_alpha   90.00
_cell.angle_beta   90.00
_cell.angle_gamma   90.00
#
_symmetry.space_group_name_H-M   'P 1'
#
loop_
_entity.id
_entity.type
_entity.pdbx_description
1 polymer ?
#
loop_
_entity_poly.entity_id
_entity_poly.type
_entity_poly.pdbx_seq_one_letter_code
_entity_poly.pdbx_strand_id
1 'polypeptide(L)'
;MSSESSDTSLIAQLLSDKCPTELLKQNWSDKPTAGKSEKQLICRIVDEGGASANAEGLFYLLIVRLHKYSLGKKDYRKSVHWKRGLMLDDDYNGRALLEYKGTDLWITVRAAYPEFLIHELSKEVKWLVEYFWKGLRCQVMVPGVDPCGKGVPGTELFDVEKLIQYKSYGMPFLCTLQGCDRLQDIDRLLRNAPSQQTTSQIPFDPQPLIEALEKLNKIDAVLENLDKINEDQQELLSKIDFQFADLKQMLADEAKDGPRLFSFQPIEPGFWDLDKWVKAKFKLTLWCEHSRRPLPALNPKGDKQGVYELELEREWFVKAKPFLKLMATTLFLWTPVAGAAAKLALDNYEDIKKELELGLEVVKAVARGSKDALKGGGSDAPADWVGGDQGSRRAEGATLRQLHAILKEKDPSFGGLVRVQNKRHEFLWVHENFKDEDEYS
;
A
#
# COMPACT_ATOMS: atom_id res chain seq x y z
N MET A 1 39.47 21.12 3.68
CA MET A 1 39.50 20.23 2.51
C MET A 1 38.10 19.67 2.36
N SER A 2 37.35 20.23 1.42
CA SER A 2 36.04 19.76 0.99
C SER A 2 36.18 18.33 0.46
N SER A 3 35.50 17.37 1.08
CA SER A 3 35.38 16.03 0.53
C SER A 3 34.58 16.12 -0.77
N GLU A 4 35.25 16.00 -1.92
CA GLU A 4 34.58 15.70 -3.17
C GLU A 4 33.71 14.46 -2.95
N SER A 5 32.40 14.62 -3.04
CA SER A 5 31.49 13.49 -3.14
C SER A 5 31.81 12.81 -4.46
N SER A 6 32.54 11.69 -4.42
CA SER A 6 32.78 10.90 -5.61
C SER A 6 31.43 10.32 -6.06
N ASP A 7 30.83 10.94 -7.07
CA ASP A 7 29.59 10.45 -7.67
C ASP A 7 29.85 9.04 -8.24
N THR A 8 29.31 8.05 -7.53
CA THR A 8 29.52 6.63 -7.85
C THR A 8 28.25 6.12 -8.53
N SER A 9 28.35 5.76 -9.80
CA SER A 9 27.21 5.21 -10.56
C SER A 9 27.24 3.69 -10.60
N LEU A 10 26.10 3.05 -10.38
CA LEU A 10 25.93 1.61 -10.49
C LEU A 10 25.51 1.22 -11.91
N ILE A 11 26.32 0.38 -12.58
CA ILE A 11 25.96 -0.26 -13.84
C ILE A 11 25.62 -1.72 -13.55
N ALA A 12 24.32 -2.03 -13.44
CA ALA A 12 23.86 -3.35 -13.01
C ALA A 12 24.34 -4.51 -13.90
N GLN A 13 24.61 -4.27 -15.18
CA GLN A 13 25.12 -5.27 -16.13
C GLN A 13 26.56 -5.75 -15.80
N LEU A 14 27.33 -4.93 -15.09
CA LEU A 14 28.71 -5.21 -14.70
C LEU A 14 28.82 -5.95 -13.36
N LEU A 15 27.69 -6.30 -12.75
CA LEU A 15 27.68 -7.01 -11.48
C LEU A 15 28.29 -8.41 -11.58
N SER A 16 28.86 -8.86 -10.46
CA SER A 16 29.32 -10.24 -10.32
C SER A 16 28.14 -11.21 -10.44
N ASP A 17 28.37 -12.36 -11.09
CA ASP A 17 27.40 -13.46 -11.09
C ASP A 17 27.42 -14.23 -9.76
N LYS A 18 28.57 -14.22 -9.06
CA LYS A 18 28.72 -14.87 -7.76
C LYS A 18 27.93 -14.11 -6.70
N CYS A 19 27.09 -14.83 -5.97
CA CYS A 19 26.41 -14.34 -4.78
C CYS A 19 27.44 -13.84 -3.76
N PRO A 20 27.29 -12.61 -3.21
CA PRO A 20 28.20 -12.06 -2.22
C PRO A 20 27.93 -12.69 -0.84
N THR A 21 28.29 -13.97 -0.68
CA THR A 21 27.90 -14.80 0.45
C THR A 21 28.25 -14.21 1.81
N GLU A 22 29.42 -13.57 1.95
CA GLU A 22 29.85 -12.98 3.22
C GLU A 22 29.00 -11.75 3.59
N LEU A 23 28.73 -10.85 2.65
CA LEU A 23 27.84 -9.70 2.86
C LEU A 23 26.40 -10.15 3.09
N LEU A 24 25.95 -11.19 2.38
CA LEU A 24 24.62 -11.75 2.55
C LEU A 24 24.45 -12.33 3.95
N LYS A 25 25.37 -13.17 4.43
CA LYS A 25 25.33 -13.76 5.79
C LYS A 25 25.33 -12.71 6.90
N GLN A 26 26.03 -11.59 6.70
CA GLN A 26 26.03 -10.48 7.67
C GLN A 26 24.67 -9.80 7.79
N ASN A 27 23.87 -9.79 6.72
CA ASN A 27 22.61 -9.05 6.66
C ASN A 27 21.37 -9.96 6.71
N TRP A 28 21.53 -11.23 6.38
CA TRP A 28 20.48 -12.23 6.25
C TRP A 28 20.85 -13.52 7.00
N SER A 29 20.28 -13.69 8.19
CA SER A 29 20.47 -14.88 9.04
C SER A 29 19.82 -16.14 8.45
N ASP A 30 20.12 -17.32 8.99
CA ASP A 30 19.43 -18.55 8.53
C ASP A 30 17.96 -18.59 8.95
N LYS A 31 17.66 -18.03 10.13
CA LYS A 31 16.30 -17.95 10.69
C LYS A 31 15.85 -16.49 10.83
N PRO A 32 14.54 -16.23 10.77
CA PRO A 32 14.00 -14.91 11.13
C PRO A 32 14.42 -14.52 12.54
N THR A 33 14.66 -13.23 12.74
CA THR A 33 14.80 -12.65 14.09
C THR A 33 13.55 -12.95 14.91
N ALA A 34 13.68 -13.07 16.23
CA ALA A 34 12.53 -13.20 17.12
C ALA A 34 11.47 -12.13 16.80
N GLY A 35 10.19 -12.54 16.86
CA GLY A 35 9.05 -11.67 16.55
C GLY A 35 8.81 -11.34 15.08
N LYS A 36 9.72 -11.74 14.17
CA LYS A 36 9.51 -11.63 12.73
C LYS A 36 9.08 -12.97 12.15
N SER A 37 8.12 -12.92 11.24
CA SER A 37 7.73 -14.07 10.43
C SER A 37 8.44 -14.04 9.08
N GLU A 38 8.55 -15.20 8.44
CA GLU A 38 9.05 -15.33 7.07
C GLU A 38 7.91 -15.74 6.16
N LYS A 39 7.80 -15.08 5.00
CA LYS A 39 6.96 -15.54 3.90
C LYS A 39 7.78 -15.67 2.63
N GLN A 40 7.39 -16.64 1.81
CA GLN A 40 8.03 -16.95 0.55
C GLN A 40 6.99 -17.01 -0.56
N LEU A 41 7.32 -16.40 -1.69
CA LEU A 41 6.53 -16.44 -2.92
C LEU A 41 7.46 -16.70 -4.09
N ILE A 42 6.93 -17.37 -5.09
CA ILE A 42 7.68 -17.73 -6.28
C ILE A 42 7.04 -17.10 -7.50
N CYS A 43 7.81 -16.32 -8.24
CA CYS A 43 7.44 -15.79 -9.54
C CYS A 43 8.01 -16.72 -10.62
N ARG A 44 7.13 -17.53 -11.20
CA ARG A 44 7.46 -18.43 -12.31
C ARG A 44 7.22 -17.72 -13.64
N ILE A 45 8.29 -17.59 -14.42
CA ILE A 45 8.23 -16.95 -15.74
C ILE A 45 7.96 -18.04 -16.77
N VAL A 46 6.91 -17.84 -17.57
CA VAL A 46 6.48 -18.79 -18.60
C VAL A 46 6.27 -18.09 -19.94
N ASP A 47 6.41 -18.83 -21.03
CA ASP A 47 6.01 -18.37 -22.36
C ASP A 47 4.49 -18.50 -22.59
N GLU A 48 4.03 -18.18 -23.80
CA GLU A 48 2.61 -18.31 -24.19
C GLU A 48 2.12 -19.76 -24.10
N GLY A 49 2.99 -20.73 -24.36
CA GLY A 49 2.72 -22.17 -24.25
C GLY A 49 2.72 -22.70 -22.81
N GLY A 50 3.10 -21.87 -21.83
CA GLY A 50 3.21 -22.24 -20.42
C GLY A 50 4.50 -22.97 -20.04
N ALA A 51 5.48 -23.05 -20.96
CA ALA A 51 6.80 -23.59 -20.66
C ALA A 51 7.65 -22.56 -19.89
N SER A 52 8.55 -23.04 -19.02
CA SER A 52 9.43 -22.15 -18.27
C SER A 52 10.33 -21.35 -19.21
N ALA A 53 10.34 -20.03 -19.00
CA ALA A 53 11.10 -19.08 -19.79
C ALA A 53 12.01 -18.23 -18.89
N ASN A 54 12.98 -17.53 -19.49
CA ASN A 54 13.92 -16.67 -18.78
C ASN A 54 13.74 -15.21 -19.22
N ALA A 55 13.53 -14.31 -18.25
CA ALA A 55 13.55 -12.87 -18.47
C ALA A 55 14.97 -12.33 -18.28
N GLU A 56 15.80 -12.47 -19.31
CA GLU A 56 17.21 -12.05 -19.24
C GLU A 56 17.34 -10.56 -18.92
N GLY A 57 18.08 -10.24 -17.85
CA GLY A 57 18.28 -8.87 -17.40
C GLY A 57 17.23 -8.35 -16.41
N LEU A 58 16.26 -9.19 -15.98
CA LEU A 58 15.25 -8.79 -14.99
C LEU A 58 15.85 -8.21 -13.71
N PHE A 59 16.89 -8.84 -13.15
CA PHE A 59 17.54 -8.34 -11.94
C PHE A 59 18.23 -6.99 -12.16
N TYR A 60 18.70 -6.67 -13.36
CA TYR A 60 19.27 -5.35 -13.65
C TYR A 60 18.21 -4.26 -13.54
N LEU A 61 17.00 -4.52 -14.07
CA LEU A 61 15.88 -3.60 -13.95
C LEU A 61 15.38 -3.51 -12.50
N LEU A 62 15.27 -4.63 -11.80
CA LEU A 62 14.85 -4.66 -10.39
C LEU A 62 15.80 -3.86 -9.49
N ILE A 63 17.11 -3.99 -9.67
CA ILE A 63 18.11 -3.27 -8.88
C ILE A 63 17.96 -1.76 -9.03
N VAL A 64 17.76 -1.27 -10.26
CA VAL A 64 17.58 0.16 -10.52
C VAL A 64 16.23 0.66 -9.98
N ARG A 65 15.16 -0.10 -10.21
CA ARG A 65 13.80 0.32 -9.81
C ARG A 65 13.56 0.24 -8.31
N LEU A 66 14.17 -0.72 -7.64
CA LEU A 66 14.05 -0.94 -6.20
C LEU A 66 15.21 -0.31 -5.40
N HIS A 67 15.97 0.61 -6.01
CA HIS A 67 17.13 1.24 -5.36
C HIS A 67 16.77 1.97 -4.06
N LYS A 68 15.54 2.51 -3.96
CA LYS A 68 15.02 3.16 -2.74
C LYS A 68 14.97 2.22 -1.52
N TYR A 69 14.86 0.91 -1.78
CA TYR A 69 14.92 -0.14 -0.77
C TYR A 69 16.32 -0.76 -0.64
N SER A 70 17.34 -0.23 -1.32
CA SER A 70 18.69 -0.78 -1.21
C SER A 70 19.24 -0.57 0.19
N LEU A 71 19.90 -1.60 0.75
CA LEU A 71 20.70 -1.45 1.98
C LEU A 71 21.77 -0.36 1.85
N GLY A 72 22.22 -0.09 0.62
CA GLY A 72 23.18 0.95 0.32
C GLY A 72 22.60 2.32 -0.04
N LYS A 73 21.30 2.58 0.20
CA LYS A 73 20.64 3.86 -0.11
C LYS A 73 21.37 5.09 0.47
N LYS A 74 22.04 4.93 1.63
CA LYS A 74 22.88 5.97 2.27
C LYS A 74 24.38 5.74 2.10
N ASP A 75 24.80 4.52 1.78
CA ASP A 75 26.20 4.10 1.65
C ASP A 75 26.27 2.90 0.71
N TYR A 76 26.64 3.13 -0.54
CA TYR A 76 26.62 2.11 -1.61
C TYR A 76 27.43 0.86 -1.25
N ARG A 77 28.41 0.95 -0.34
CA ARG A 77 29.22 -0.20 0.10
C ARG A 77 28.40 -1.26 0.85
N LYS A 78 27.21 -0.88 1.33
CA LYS A 78 26.26 -1.78 2.00
C LYS A 78 25.27 -2.42 1.04
N SER A 79 25.28 -2.05 -0.25
CA SER A 79 24.39 -2.67 -1.23
C SER A 79 24.72 -4.16 -1.40
N VAL A 80 23.68 -5.00 -1.39
CA VAL A 80 23.80 -6.45 -1.58
C VAL A 80 23.00 -6.83 -2.82
N HIS A 81 23.69 -6.99 -3.94
CA HIS A 81 23.09 -7.42 -5.21
C HIS A 81 24.13 -8.14 -6.08
N TRP A 82 23.66 -9.00 -6.98
CA TRP A 82 24.44 -9.75 -7.97
C TRP A 82 23.55 -10.03 -9.19
N LYS A 83 24.09 -10.64 -10.25
CA LYS A 83 23.32 -10.85 -11.50
C LYS A 83 22.02 -11.64 -11.33
N ARG A 84 21.92 -12.46 -10.27
CA ARG A 84 20.80 -13.39 -10.02
C ARG A 84 20.05 -13.09 -8.73
N GLY A 85 20.32 -11.97 -8.08
CA GLY A 85 19.69 -11.67 -6.79
C GLY A 85 19.95 -10.27 -6.26
N LEU A 86 19.08 -9.82 -5.36
CA LEU A 86 19.28 -8.63 -4.56
C LEU A 86 18.62 -8.75 -3.20
N MET A 87 19.14 -7.98 -2.24
CA MET A 87 18.54 -7.83 -0.92
C MET A 87 18.10 -6.38 -0.71
N LEU A 88 16.93 -6.24 -0.08
CA LEU A 88 16.23 -4.98 0.13
C LEU A 88 15.85 -4.81 1.61
N ASP A 89 15.72 -3.56 2.06
CA ASP A 89 15.29 -3.16 3.39
C ASP A 89 14.30 -1.98 3.27
N ASP A 90 13.05 -2.23 3.67
CA ASP A 90 11.96 -1.25 3.72
C ASP A 90 11.63 -0.86 5.18
N ASP A 91 12.68 -0.66 5.98
CA ASP A 91 12.62 -0.19 7.37
C ASP A 91 11.66 -1.06 8.23
N TYR A 92 10.50 -0.54 8.66
CA TYR A 92 9.55 -1.30 9.48
C TYR A 92 8.76 -2.37 8.70
N ASN A 93 8.66 -2.25 7.37
CA ASN A 93 8.04 -3.25 6.51
C ASN A 93 8.94 -4.47 6.29
N GLY A 94 10.19 -4.40 6.76
CA GLY A 94 11.11 -5.52 6.87
C GLY A 94 12.06 -5.66 5.70
N ARG A 95 12.70 -6.83 5.63
CA ARG A 95 13.76 -7.13 4.66
C ARG A 95 13.29 -8.17 3.66
N ALA A 96 13.73 -8.00 2.42
CA ALA A 96 13.44 -8.94 1.35
C ALA A 96 14.71 -9.46 0.68
N LEU A 97 14.68 -10.72 0.29
CA LEU A 97 15.68 -11.38 -0.54
C LEU A 97 14.98 -11.86 -1.81
N LEU A 98 15.44 -11.36 -2.95
CA LEU A 98 15.01 -11.83 -4.26
C LEU A 98 16.15 -12.58 -4.90
N GLU A 99 15.93 -13.81 -5.35
CA GLU A 99 16.96 -14.61 -6.01
C GLU A 99 16.38 -15.63 -7.00
N TYR A 100 17.12 -15.91 -8.08
CA TYR A 100 16.79 -17.03 -8.96
C TYR A 100 17.29 -18.36 -8.37
N LYS A 101 16.37 -19.29 -8.10
CA LYS A 101 16.68 -20.70 -7.82
C LYS A 101 16.23 -21.55 -9.01
N GLY A 102 17.19 -22.01 -9.80
CA GLY A 102 16.90 -22.58 -11.11
C GLY A 102 16.41 -21.50 -12.07
N THR A 103 15.20 -21.68 -12.62
CA THR A 103 14.50 -20.72 -13.50
C THR A 103 13.44 -19.89 -12.78
N ASP A 104 13.08 -20.27 -11.55
CA ASP A 104 12.06 -19.59 -10.77
C ASP A 104 12.68 -18.47 -9.93
N LEU A 105 12.01 -17.32 -9.86
CA LEU A 105 12.40 -16.19 -9.01
C LEU A 105 11.73 -16.35 -7.64
N TRP A 106 12.52 -16.43 -6.58
CA TRP A 106 12.05 -16.54 -5.21
C TRP A 106 12.10 -15.18 -4.55
N ILE A 107 11.00 -14.80 -3.88
CA ILE A 107 10.88 -13.61 -3.06
C ILE A 107 10.66 -14.08 -1.62
N THR A 108 11.63 -13.86 -0.75
CA THR A 108 11.54 -14.16 0.67
C THR A 108 11.51 -12.85 1.45
N VAL A 109 10.49 -12.66 2.29
CA VAL A 109 10.35 -11.48 3.14
C VAL A 109 10.34 -11.86 4.59
N ARG A 110 11.06 -11.09 5.41
CA ARG A 110 11.12 -11.22 6.87
C ARG A 110 10.75 -9.92 7.53
N ALA A 111 9.62 -9.91 8.24
CA ALA A 111 9.05 -8.74 8.88
C ALA A 111 8.12 -9.14 10.03
N ALA A 112 7.67 -8.17 10.83
CA ALA A 112 6.55 -8.40 11.73
C ALA A 112 5.27 -8.74 10.94
N TYR A 113 5.07 -8.07 9.78
CA TYR A 113 3.99 -8.33 8.83
C TYR A 113 4.53 -8.40 7.38
N PRO A 114 4.99 -9.58 6.91
CA PRO A 114 5.67 -9.72 5.62
C PRO A 114 4.75 -9.57 4.39
N GLU A 115 3.43 -9.60 4.58
CA GLU A 115 2.43 -9.58 3.51
C GLU A 115 2.50 -8.35 2.63
N PHE A 116 2.77 -7.17 3.21
CA PHE A 116 2.84 -5.92 2.45
C PHE A 116 3.99 -5.93 1.45
N LEU A 117 5.21 -6.08 1.97
CA LEU A 117 6.42 -5.98 1.14
C LEU A 117 6.49 -7.12 0.12
N ILE A 118 6.07 -8.35 0.48
CA ILE A 118 6.06 -9.46 -0.48
C ILE A 118 5.01 -9.26 -1.58
N HIS A 119 3.87 -8.63 -1.26
CA HIS A 119 2.86 -8.26 -2.26
C HIS A 119 3.41 -7.21 -3.24
N GLU A 120 3.95 -6.10 -2.74
CA GLU A 120 4.48 -5.02 -3.60
C GLU A 120 5.61 -5.51 -4.50
N LEU A 121 6.54 -6.32 -3.97
CA LEU A 121 7.63 -6.90 -4.76
C LEU A 121 7.12 -7.88 -5.82
N SER A 122 6.13 -8.72 -5.48
CA SER A 122 5.55 -9.66 -6.45
C SER A 122 4.84 -8.94 -7.60
N LYS A 123 4.14 -7.82 -7.31
CA LYS A 123 3.51 -6.96 -8.32
C LYS A 123 4.55 -6.33 -9.22
N GLU A 124 5.65 -5.83 -8.64
CA GLU A 124 6.72 -5.22 -9.40
C GLU A 124 7.39 -6.21 -10.37
N VAL A 125 7.70 -7.42 -9.89
CA VAL A 125 8.26 -8.50 -10.72
C VAL A 125 7.29 -8.86 -11.84
N LYS A 126 6.01 -9.11 -11.52
CA LYS A 126 5.00 -9.48 -12.51
C LYS A 126 4.86 -8.40 -13.59
N TRP A 127 4.71 -7.14 -13.17
CA TRP A 127 4.57 -6.01 -14.08
C TRP A 127 5.80 -5.89 -15.00
N LEU A 128 7.01 -5.99 -14.46
CA LEU A 128 8.23 -5.89 -15.26
C LEU A 128 8.31 -6.97 -16.34
N VAL A 129 8.03 -8.23 -15.96
CA VAL A 129 8.08 -9.37 -16.88
C VAL A 129 7.08 -9.16 -18.01
N GLU A 130 5.83 -8.87 -17.68
CA GLU A 130 4.74 -8.76 -18.66
C GLU A 130 4.84 -7.50 -19.53
N TYR A 131 5.45 -6.43 -19.01
CA TYR A 131 5.63 -5.18 -19.75
C TYR A 131 6.82 -5.22 -20.73
N PHE A 132 7.99 -5.68 -20.28
CA PHE A 132 9.22 -5.62 -21.09
C PHE A 132 9.38 -6.80 -22.05
N TRP A 133 8.98 -8.01 -21.67
CA TRP A 133 9.16 -9.22 -22.48
C TRP A 133 7.84 -9.66 -23.10
N LYS A 134 7.60 -9.25 -24.35
CA LYS A 134 6.42 -9.66 -25.11
C LYS A 134 6.35 -11.19 -25.22
N GLY A 135 5.17 -11.75 -24.93
CA GLY A 135 4.93 -13.20 -24.96
C GLY A 135 5.36 -13.94 -23.68
N LEU A 136 5.98 -13.27 -22.71
CA LEU A 136 6.22 -13.84 -21.39
C LEU A 136 5.10 -13.45 -20.42
N ARG A 137 4.82 -14.35 -19.48
CA ARG A 137 3.90 -14.14 -18.35
C ARG A 137 4.59 -14.49 -17.05
N CYS A 138 4.18 -13.84 -15.97
CA CYS A 138 4.66 -14.15 -14.64
C CYS A 138 3.52 -14.77 -13.81
N GLN A 139 3.62 -16.07 -13.57
CA GLN A 139 2.72 -16.81 -12.70
C GLN A 139 3.21 -16.70 -11.25
N VAL A 140 2.31 -16.27 -10.37
CA VAL A 140 2.59 -16.20 -8.94
C VAL A 140 2.24 -17.54 -8.32
N MET A 141 3.23 -18.17 -7.71
CA MET A 141 3.15 -19.52 -7.17
C MET A 141 3.42 -19.51 -5.66
N VAL A 142 2.76 -20.40 -4.93
CA VAL A 142 3.03 -20.67 -3.51
C VAL A 142 3.51 -22.09 -3.28
N PRO A 143 4.46 -22.29 -2.36
CA PRO A 143 4.89 -23.63 -1.97
C PRO A 143 3.80 -24.35 -1.16
N GLY A 144 3.69 -25.67 -1.36
CA GLY A 144 2.83 -26.55 -0.58
C GLY A 144 3.23 -26.61 0.89
N VAL A 145 2.24 -26.54 1.78
CA VAL A 145 2.44 -26.48 3.25
C VAL A 145 2.55 -27.86 3.88
N ASP A 146 1.86 -28.85 3.30
CA ASP A 146 1.81 -30.23 3.78
C ASP A 146 2.47 -31.17 2.76
N PRO A 147 3.16 -32.24 3.18
CA PRO A 147 3.79 -33.18 2.27
C PRO A 147 2.72 -34.03 1.56
N CYS A 148 2.60 -33.87 0.25
CA CYS A 148 1.68 -34.65 -0.58
C CYS A 148 2.38 -35.90 -1.14
N GLY A 149 2.43 -36.97 -0.35
CA GLY A 149 2.68 -38.34 -0.82
C GLY A 149 4.06 -38.68 -1.43
N LYS A 150 4.89 -37.72 -1.86
CA LYS A 150 6.19 -37.97 -2.52
C LYS A 150 7.30 -36.95 -2.21
N GLY A 151 7.08 -35.96 -1.34
CA GLY A 151 8.05 -34.87 -1.13
C GLY A 151 8.10 -34.30 0.29
N VAL A 152 9.19 -33.58 0.56
CA VAL A 152 9.34 -32.67 1.71
C VAL A 152 8.40 -31.47 1.49
N PRO A 153 7.81 -30.86 2.53
CA PRO A 153 7.07 -29.60 2.38
C PRO A 153 7.83 -28.57 1.53
N GLY A 154 7.13 -27.88 0.63
CA GLY A 154 7.71 -26.87 -0.26
C GLY A 154 8.27 -27.36 -1.60
N THR A 155 8.20 -28.64 -1.94
CA THR A 155 8.56 -29.13 -3.29
C THR A 155 7.48 -28.89 -4.35
N GLU A 156 6.22 -28.73 -3.92
CA GLU A 156 5.08 -28.48 -4.81
C GLU A 156 4.76 -27.00 -4.89
N LEU A 157 4.45 -26.52 -6.09
CA LEU A 157 4.07 -25.14 -6.34
C LEU A 157 2.64 -25.06 -6.86
N PHE A 158 1.85 -24.19 -6.25
CA PHE A 158 0.46 -23.96 -6.61
C PHE A 158 0.28 -22.56 -7.18
N ASP A 159 -0.38 -22.48 -8.33
CA ASP A 159 -0.72 -21.21 -9.00
C ASP A 159 -1.80 -20.49 -8.18
N VAL A 160 -1.45 -19.31 -7.66
CA VAL A 160 -2.33 -18.53 -6.79
C VAL A 160 -3.58 -18.08 -7.52
N GLU A 161 -3.49 -17.75 -8.81
CA GLU A 161 -4.64 -17.29 -9.59
C GLU A 161 -5.66 -18.42 -9.76
N LYS A 162 -5.18 -19.65 -10.01
CA LYS A 162 -6.05 -20.85 -10.06
C LYS A 162 -6.68 -21.14 -8.71
N LEU A 163 -5.93 -21.05 -7.62
CA LEU A 163 -6.48 -21.24 -6.26
C LEU A 163 -7.64 -20.27 -5.98
N ILE A 164 -7.50 -19.00 -6.37
CA ILE A 164 -8.56 -17.98 -6.23
C ILE A 164 -9.77 -18.31 -7.09
N GLN A 165 -9.57 -18.72 -8.34
CA GLN A 165 -10.68 -19.13 -9.22
C GLN A 165 -11.46 -20.30 -8.61
N TYR A 166 -10.79 -21.35 -8.16
CA TYR A 166 -11.44 -22.49 -7.50
C TYR A 166 -12.23 -22.08 -6.25
N LYS A 167 -11.63 -21.23 -5.41
CA LYS A 167 -12.32 -20.67 -4.24
C LYS A 167 -13.57 -19.88 -4.61
N SER A 168 -13.51 -19.06 -5.67
CA SER A 168 -14.64 -18.26 -6.15
C SER A 168 -15.81 -19.12 -6.65
N TYR A 169 -15.51 -20.32 -7.17
CA TYR A 169 -16.52 -21.30 -7.58
C TYR A 169 -16.99 -22.22 -6.46
N GLY A 170 -16.48 -22.05 -5.22
CA GLY A 170 -16.77 -22.95 -4.11
C GLY A 170 -16.27 -24.39 -4.35
N MET A 171 -15.29 -24.58 -5.23
CA MET A 171 -14.76 -25.88 -5.59
C MET A 171 -13.49 -26.21 -4.80
N PRO A 172 -13.30 -27.47 -4.37
CA PRO A 172 -12.07 -27.87 -3.73
C PRO A 172 -10.94 -28.01 -4.76
N PHE A 173 -9.71 -27.73 -4.35
CA PHE A 173 -8.55 -27.83 -5.24
C PHE A 173 -7.89 -29.21 -5.11
N LEU A 174 -7.81 -29.94 -6.22
CA LEU A 174 -7.09 -31.21 -6.28
C LEU A 174 -5.61 -30.95 -6.54
N CYS A 175 -4.74 -31.64 -5.80
CA CYS A 175 -3.31 -31.61 -6.07
C CYS A 175 -3.04 -32.06 -7.53
N THR A 176 -2.18 -31.32 -8.23
CA THR A 176 -1.85 -31.60 -9.64
C THR A 176 -0.60 -32.47 -9.78
N LEU A 177 0.02 -32.88 -8.68
CA LEU A 177 1.19 -33.76 -8.69
C LEU A 177 0.79 -35.15 -9.17
N GLN A 178 1.59 -35.71 -10.08
CA GLN A 178 1.35 -37.05 -10.63
C GLN A 178 1.34 -38.13 -9.54
N GLY A 179 0.15 -38.69 -9.29
CA GLY A 179 -0.12 -39.69 -8.27
C GLY A 179 -0.47 -39.14 -6.88
N CYS A 180 -0.86 -37.87 -6.78
CA CYS A 180 -1.46 -37.29 -5.58
C CYS A 180 -2.90 -36.84 -5.86
N ASP A 181 -3.88 -37.57 -5.33
CA ASP A 181 -5.31 -37.24 -5.45
C ASP A 181 -5.86 -36.56 -4.19
N ARG A 182 -4.99 -35.88 -3.41
CA ARG A 182 -5.41 -35.21 -2.18
C ARG A 182 -6.05 -33.86 -2.48
N LEU A 183 -7.17 -33.61 -1.82
CA LEU A 183 -7.78 -32.29 -1.74
C LEU A 183 -6.90 -31.39 -0.87
N GLN A 184 -6.55 -30.22 -1.39
CA GLN A 184 -5.77 -29.21 -0.70
C GLN A 184 -6.70 -28.18 -0.09
N ASP A 185 -6.35 -27.73 1.12
CA ASP A 185 -7.02 -26.61 1.77
C ASP A 185 -6.56 -25.30 1.09
N ILE A 186 -7.43 -24.73 0.26
CA ILE A 186 -7.15 -23.50 -0.49
C ILE A 186 -6.84 -22.34 0.47
N ASP A 187 -7.53 -22.24 1.60
CA ASP A 187 -7.32 -21.16 2.57
C ASP A 187 -5.96 -21.31 3.28
N ARG A 188 -5.49 -22.53 3.51
CA ARG A 188 -4.11 -22.77 3.98
C ARG A 188 -3.06 -22.36 2.95
N LEU A 189 -3.25 -22.69 1.68
CA LEU A 189 -2.31 -22.32 0.62
C LEU A 189 -2.27 -20.80 0.40
N LEU A 190 -3.45 -20.16 0.34
CA LEU A 190 -3.56 -18.72 0.15
C LEU A 190 -3.08 -17.91 1.38
N ARG A 191 -3.05 -18.50 2.58
CA ARG A 191 -2.42 -17.86 3.76
C ARG A 191 -0.91 -17.65 3.58
N ASN A 192 -0.25 -18.47 2.77
CA ASN A 192 1.17 -18.36 2.45
C ASN A 192 1.44 -17.50 1.21
N ALA A 193 0.43 -17.25 0.37
CA ALA A 193 0.52 -16.19 -0.62
C ALA A 193 0.55 -14.84 0.14
N PRO A 194 1.27 -13.80 -0.34
CA PRO A 194 0.72 -12.46 -0.12
C PRO A 194 -0.69 -12.56 -0.61
N SER A 195 -1.61 -12.10 0.21
CA SER A 195 -2.99 -11.91 -0.15
C SER A 195 -3.04 -11.36 -1.58
N GLN A 196 -3.18 -12.24 -2.58
CA GLN A 196 -3.95 -11.93 -3.76
C GLN A 196 -5.38 -12.01 -3.22
N GLN A 197 -5.70 -11.05 -2.34
CA GLN A 197 -6.97 -10.42 -2.47
C GLN A 197 -6.88 -9.88 -3.88
N THR A 198 -7.47 -10.61 -4.83
CA THR A 198 -7.99 -9.97 -6.02
C THR A 198 -8.68 -8.72 -5.49
N THR A 199 -8.08 -7.57 -5.76
CA THR A 199 -8.58 -6.23 -5.42
C THR A 199 -9.99 -6.01 -5.96
N SER A 200 -10.49 -6.96 -6.75
CA SER A 200 -11.84 -7.08 -7.26
C SER A 200 -12.87 -7.64 -6.26
N GLN A 201 -12.52 -8.35 -5.17
CA GLN A 201 -13.54 -9.14 -4.42
C GLN A 201 -13.49 -9.10 -2.89
N ILE A 202 -12.43 -8.65 -2.23
CA ILE A 202 -12.45 -8.48 -0.77
C ILE A 202 -12.85 -7.04 -0.45
N PRO A 203 -13.94 -6.83 0.32
CA PRO A 203 -14.27 -5.52 0.86
C PRO A 203 -13.08 -5.03 1.69
N PHE A 204 -12.67 -3.79 1.45
CA PHE A 204 -11.74 -3.12 2.34
C PHE A 204 -12.33 -3.15 3.76
N ASP A 205 -11.62 -3.75 4.73
CA ASP A 205 -12.03 -3.77 6.13
C ASP A 205 -11.30 -2.65 6.91
N PRO A 206 -11.98 -1.55 7.28
CA PRO A 206 -11.39 -0.49 8.10
C PRO A 206 -11.24 -0.88 9.57
N GLN A 207 -11.80 -2.01 10.01
CA GLN A 207 -11.83 -2.35 11.44
C GLN A 207 -10.45 -2.57 12.05
N PRO A 208 -9.50 -3.28 11.41
CA PRO A 208 -8.12 -3.38 11.90
C PRO A 208 -7.44 -2.02 12.02
N LEU A 209 -7.78 -1.08 11.15
CA LEU A 209 -7.27 0.29 11.12
C LEU A 209 -7.80 1.12 12.30
N ILE A 210 -9.07 0.93 12.64
CA ILE A 210 -9.71 1.58 13.79
C ILE A 210 -9.18 1.00 15.10
N GLU A 211 -9.04 -0.32 15.19
CA GLU A 211 -8.41 -0.98 16.35
C GLU A 211 -6.95 -0.55 16.52
N ALA A 212 -6.22 -0.37 15.41
CA ALA A 212 -4.87 0.20 15.41
C ALA A 212 -4.85 1.59 16.05
N LEU A 213 -5.80 2.44 15.68
CA LEU A 213 -5.93 3.78 16.24
C LEU A 213 -6.28 3.80 17.72
N GLU A 214 -7.21 2.95 18.16
CA GLU A 214 -7.55 2.83 19.57
C GLU A 214 -6.36 2.34 20.41
N LYS A 215 -5.52 1.49 19.82
CA LYS A 215 -4.25 1.06 20.44
C LYS A 215 -3.22 2.18 20.46
N LEU A 216 -3.11 3.00 19.41
CA LEU A 216 -2.17 4.13 19.31
C LEU A 216 -2.54 5.31 20.23
N ASN A 217 -3.83 5.56 20.47
CA ASN A 217 -4.29 6.59 21.44
C ASN A 217 -3.87 6.30 22.89
N LYS A 218 -3.34 5.11 23.20
CA LYS A 218 -2.72 4.79 24.49
C LYS A 218 -1.20 4.99 24.51
N ILE A 219 -0.62 5.50 23.43
CA ILE A 219 0.83 5.57 23.25
C ILE A 219 1.27 6.97 22.82
N ASP A 220 1.03 7.96 23.70
CA ASP A 220 1.70 9.27 23.64
C ASP A 220 3.25 9.16 23.70
N ALA A 221 3.78 7.98 24.06
CA ALA A 221 5.20 7.69 24.21
C ALA A 221 5.94 7.18 22.94
N VAL A 222 5.25 6.88 21.82
CA VAL A 222 5.94 6.41 20.58
C VAL A 222 6.78 7.52 19.93
N LEU A 223 6.40 8.76 20.16
CA LEU A 223 6.87 9.90 19.37
C LEU A 223 8.22 10.49 19.80
N GLU A 224 8.90 9.88 20.76
CA GLU A 224 10.22 10.32 21.26
C GLU A 224 11.37 9.35 20.92
N ASN A 225 11.10 8.10 20.54
CA ASN A 225 12.14 7.11 20.27
C ASN A 225 11.74 6.14 19.14
N LEU A 226 11.87 6.56 17.87
CA LEU A 226 11.69 5.66 16.71
C LEU A 226 12.73 4.54 16.66
N ASP A 227 13.86 4.70 17.36
CA ASP A 227 14.85 3.63 17.53
C ASP A 227 14.35 2.46 18.40
N LYS A 228 13.12 2.55 18.94
CA LYS A 228 12.46 1.52 19.78
C LYS A 228 11.05 1.18 19.32
N ILE A 229 10.76 1.21 18.01
CA ILE A 229 9.52 0.63 17.48
C ILE A 229 9.56 -0.88 17.75
N ASN A 230 8.66 -1.38 18.59
CA ASN A 230 8.56 -2.81 18.90
C ASN A 230 7.87 -3.58 17.76
N GLU A 231 7.87 -4.92 17.85
CA GLU A 231 7.34 -5.79 16.81
C GLU A 231 5.85 -5.55 16.53
N ASP A 232 5.03 -5.40 17.58
CA ASP A 232 3.60 -5.10 17.45
C ASP A 232 3.35 -3.79 16.70
N GLN A 233 4.17 -2.77 16.94
CA GLN A 233 4.10 -1.49 16.23
C GLN A 233 4.55 -1.63 14.78
N GLN A 234 5.62 -2.38 14.49
CA GLN A 234 6.04 -2.65 13.11
C GLN A 234 4.95 -3.38 12.32
N GLU A 235 4.30 -4.37 12.95
CA GLU A 235 3.18 -5.10 12.36
C GLU A 235 2.04 -4.14 12.03
N LEU A 236 1.71 -3.27 12.99
CA LEU A 236 0.65 -2.29 12.83
C LEU A 236 0.92 -1.35 11.65
N LEU A 237 2.11 -0.73 11.61
CA LEU A 237 2.51 0.20 10.56
C LEU A 237 2.49 -0.45 9.17
N SER A 238 2.96 -1.69 9.06
CA SER A 238 2.94 -2.45 7.81
C SER A 238 1.53 -2.76 7.32
N LYS A 239 0.61 -3.10 8.23
CA LYS A 239 -0.81 -3.30 7.90
C LYS A 239 -1.46 -2.03 7.37
N ILE A 240 -1.07 -0.88 7.91
CA ILE A 240 -1.58 0.43 7.50
C ILE A 240 -1.07 0.76 6.09
N ASP A 241 0.22 0.53 5.80
CA ASP A 241 0.79 0.70 4.46
C ASP A 241 0.10 -0.20 3.43
N PHE A 242 -0.19 -1.46 3.79
CA PHE A 242 -0.93 -2.39 2.92
C PHE A 242 -2.33 -1.86 2.58
N GLN A 243 -3.08 -1.45 3.60
CA GLN A 243 -4.43 -0.89 3.42
C GLN A 243 -4.43 0.40 2.58
N PHE A 244 -3.41 1.24 2.72
CA PHE A 244 -3.30 2.44 1.88
C PHE A 244 -2.98 2.10 0.43
N ALA A 245 -2.09 1.13 0.19
CA ALA A 245 -1.80 0.66 -1.17
C ALA A 245 -3.07 0.17 -1.86
N ASP A 246 -3.92 -0.56 -1.14
CA ASP A 246 -5.24 -1.00 -1.62
C ASP A 246 -6.17 0.18 -1.91
N LEU A 247 -6.27 1.17 -1.01
CA LEU A 247 -7.06 2.39 -1.24
C LEU A 247 -6.61 3.14 -2.50
N LYS A 248 -5.30 3.34 -2.69
CA LYS A 248 -4.76 3.99 -3.89
C LYS A 248 -5.12 3.21 -5.14
N GLN A 249 -4.99 1.89 -5.10
CA GLN A 249 -5.29 1.04 -6.24
C GLN A 249 -6.79 1.07 -6.59
N MET A 250 -7.65 1.07 -5.57
CA MET A 250 -9.10 1.19 -5.74
C MET A 250 -9.51 2.49 -6.44
N LEU A 251 -8.78 3.58 -6.20
CA LEU A 251 -9.05 4.91 -6.75
C LEU A 251 -8.10 5.27 -7.90
N ALA A 252 -7.42 4.28 -8.49
CA ALA A 252 -6.39 4.54 -9.50
C ALA A 252 -6.95 5.19 -10.77
N ASP A 253 -8.19 4.89 -11.14
CA ASP A 253 -8.84 5.50 -12.31
C ASP A 253 -9.18 6.97 -12.05
N GLU A 254 -9.68 7.30 -10.87
CA GLU A 254 -9.99 8.68 -10.46
C GLU A 254 -8.74 9.57 -10.39
N ALA A 255 -7.57 8.97 -10.12
CA ALA A 255 -6.28 9.67 -10.12
C ALA A 255 -5.95 10.35 -11.46
N LYS A 256 -6.55 9.90 -12.57
CA LYS A 256 -6.37 10.54 -13.89
C LYS A 256 -6.88 11.98 -13.90
N ASP A 257 -7.93 12.26 -13.13
CA ASP A 257 -8.72 13.48 -13.23
C ASP A 257 -8.52 14.46 -12.07
N GLY A 258 -7.98 14.01 -10.93
CA GLY A 258 -7.70 14.87 -9.78
C GLY A 258 -7.09 14.14 -8.58
N PRO A 259 -6.66 14.90 -7.55
CA PRO A 259 -6.02 14.35 -6.35
C PRO A 259 -6.97 13.49 -5.53
N ARG A 260 -6.47 12.39 -4.95
CA ARG A 260 -7.31 11.44 -4.18
C ARG A 260 -7.28 11.67 -2.68
N LEU A 261 -6.22 12.30 -2.19
CA LEU A 261 -5.98 12.47 -0.75
C LEU A 261 -6.34 13.89 -0.31
N PHE A 262 -7.25 13.96 0.65
CA PHE A 262 -7.65 15.20 1.27
C PHE A 262 -8.12 14.97 2.71
N SER A 263 -8.09 16.02 3.52
CA SER A 263 -8.74 16.08 4.82
C SER A 263 -9.84 17.15 4.81
N PHE A 264 -10.78 17.04 5.73
CA PHE A 264 -11.85 18.02 5.86
C PHE A 264 -12.15 18.29 7.34
N GLN A 265 -12.45 19.54 7.66
CA GLN A 265 -12.92 19.94 8.98
C GLN A 265 -14.08 20.94 8.86
N PRO A 266 -15.05 20.92 9.79
CA PRO A 266 -16.11 21.91 9.81
C PRO A 266 -15.52 23.30 10.11
N ILE A 267 -16.04 24.35 9.47
CA ILE A 267 -15.63 25.74 9.74
C ILE A 267 -16.35 26.29 10.97
N GLU A 268 -17.62 25.90 11.16
CA GLU A 268 -18.47 26.46 12.20
C GLU A 268 -18.32 25.70 13.53
N PRO A 269 -17.97 26.41 14.64
CA PRO A 269 -18.01 25.82 15.96
C PRO A 269 -19.48 25.56 16.34
N GLY A 270 -19.83 24.28 16.54
CA GLY A 270 -21.22 23.83 16.78
C GLY A 270 -21.79 22.91 15.70
N PHE A 271 -21.01 22.56 14.66
CA PHE A 271 -21.40 21.54 13.67
C PHE A 271 -21.92 20.24 14.32
N TRP A 272 -21.36 19.88 15.48
CA TRP A 272 -21.69 18.68 16.25
C TRP A 272 -23.11 18.65 16.81
N ASP A 273 -23.76 19.80 16.94
CA ASP A 273 -25.12 19.94 17.48
C ASP A 273 -26.20 19.95 16.38
N LEU A 274 -25.79 19.86 15.11
CA LEU A 274 -26.70 19.96 13.97
C LEU A 274 -27.24 18.58 13.54
N ASP A 275 -28.08 17.94 14.33
CA ASP A 275 -28.75 16.69 13.90
C ASP A 275 -29.59 16.85 12.61
N LYS A 276 -29.83 18.10 12.15
CA LYS A 276 -30.73 18.48 11.06
C LYS A 276 -30.09 19.34 9.95
N TRP A 277 -28.77 19.42 9.83
CA TRP A 277 -28.17 20.24 8.77
C TRP A 277 -28.49 19.70 7.37
N VAL A 278 -28.73 20.61 6.43
CA VAL A 278 -28.94 20.32 4.99
C VAL A 278 -27.68 20.67 4.19
N LYS A 279 -27.07 21.81 4.52
CA LYS A 279 -25.78 22.30 3.98
C LYS A 279 -24.88 22.74 5.13
N ALA A 280 -23.58 22.52 4.99
CA ALA A 280 -22.60 23.00 5.94
C ALA A 280 -21.29 23.35 5.22
N LYS A 281 -20.55 24.29 5.80
CA LYS A 281 -19.24 24.73 5.28
C LYS A 281 -18.11 23.92 5.89
N PHE A 282 -17.26 23.40 5.03
CA PHE A 282 -16.09 22.63 5.39
C PHE A 282 -14.86 23.27 4.78
N LYS A 283 -13.78 23.26 5.55
CA LYS A 283 -12.43 23.50 5.05
C LYS A 283 -11.89 22.15 4.58
N LEU A 284 -11.55 22.04 3.30
CA LEU A 284 -10.87 20.91 2.69
C LEU A 284 -9.39 21.25 2.50
N THR A 285 -8.50 20.33 2.86
CA THR A 285 -7.05 20.46 2.64
C THR A 285 -6.58 19.31 1.75
N LEU A 286 -5.90 19.61 0.65
CA LEU A 286 -5.29 18.62 -0.25
C LEU A 286 -3.94 18.11 0.27
N TRP A 287 -3.61 16.88 -0.09
CA TRP A 287 -2.38 16.20 0.33
C TRP A 287 -1.56 15.73 -0.87
N CYS A 288 -0.23 15.81 -0.73
CA CYS A 288 0.71 15.23 -1.68
C CYS A 288 0.76 13.71 -1.52
N GLU A 289 0.51 12.97 -2.61
CA GLU A 289 0.46 11.50 -2.58
C GLU A 289 1.85 10.85 -2.44
N HIS A 290 2.91 11.55 -2.84
CA HIS A 290 4.30 11.10 -2.66
C HIS A 290 4.74 11.22 -1.19
N SER A 291 4.72 12.46 -0.68
CA SER A 291 5.25 12.76 0.66
C SER A 291 4.25 12.48 1.77
N ARG A 292 2.99 12.21 1.42
CA ARG A 292 1.90 11.89 2.35
C ARG A 292 1.66 13.03 3.36
N ARG A 293 1.84 14.27 2.92
CA ARG A 293 1.73 15.49 3.74
C ARG A 293 0.70 16.45 3.16
N PRO A 294 -0.03 17.21 4.00
CA PRO A 294 -0.93 18.24 3.52
C PRO A 294 -0.12 19.36 2.83
N LEU A 295 -0.67 19.94 1.76
CA LEU A 295 0.00 20.98 0.99
C LEU A 295 0.47 22.18 1.83
N PRO A 296 -0.32 22.72 2.79
CA PRO A 296 0.15 23.81 3.64
C PRO A 296 1.41 23.50 4.46
N ALA A 297 1.75 22.23 4.67
CA ALA A 297 2.97 21.82 5.35
C ALA A 297 4.18 21.68 4.41
N LEU A 298 3.96 21.69 3.10
CA LEU A 298 5.00 21.64 2.06
C LEU A 298 5.23 23.02 1.43
N ASN A 299 4.19 23.84 1.40
CA ASN A 299 4.23 25.19 0.84
C ASN A 299 5.08 26.13 1.73
N PRO A 300 5.56 27.26 1.18
CA PRO A 300 6.20 28.30 1.98
C PRO A 300 5.31 28.78 3.14
N LYS A 301 5.93 29.19 4.26
CA LYS A 301 5.20 29.63 5.46
C LYS A 301 4.20 30.74 5.13
N GLY A 302 2.93 30.53 5.50
CA GLY A 302 1.83 31.47 5.28
C GLY A 302 1.04 31.24 3.99
N ASP A 303 1.51 30.38 3.10
CA ASP A 303 0.78 30.00 1.91
C ASP A 303 -0.36 29.00 2.24
N LYS A 304 -1.55 29.28 1.71
CA LYS A 304 -2.78 28.50 1.91
C LYS A 304 -3.20 27.74 0.65
N GLN A 305 -2.36 27.69 -0.38
CA GLN A 305 -2.62 26.86 -1.57
C GLN A 305 -2.96 25.42 -1.17
N GLY A 306 -3.96 24.85 -1.83
CA GLY A 306 -4.47 23.52 -1.50
C GLY A 306 -5.51 23.48 -0.38
N VAL A 307 -5.91 24.63 0.19
CA VAL A 307 -6.98 24.74 1.18
C VAL A 307 -8.19 25.43 0.57
N TYR A 308 -9.37 24.80 0.68
CA TYR A 308 -10.61 25.27 0.08
C TYR A 308 -11.74 25.33 1.10
N GLU A 309 -12.55 26.37 1.03
CA GLU A 309 -13.83 26.40 1.72
C GLU A 309 -14.93 25.92 0.75
N LEU A 310 -15.56 24.82 1.11
CA LEU A 310 -16.61 24.15 0.34
C LEU A 310 -17.90 24.15 1.15
N GLU A 311 -19.01 24.51 0.51
CA GLU A 311 -20.33 24.25 1.04
C GLU A 311 -20.82 22.93 0.45
N LEU A 312 -21.06 21.95 1.32
CA LEU A 312 -21.42 20.60 0.92
C LEU A 312 -22.78 20.24 1.51
N GLU A 313 -23.53 19.45 0.75
CA GLU A 313 -24.85 18.96 1.16
C GLU A 313 -24.73 17.68 2.00
N ARG A 314 -25.67 17.49 2.93
CA ARG A 314 -25.72 16.29 3.77
C ARG A 314 -25.83 15.01 2.96
N GLU A 315 -26.59 15.04 1.87
CA GLU A 315 -26.75 13.89 0.98
C GLU A 315 -25.40 13.44 0.38
N TRP A 316 -24.56 14.40 -0.04
CA TRP A 316 -23.21 14.10 -0.50
C TRP A 316 -22.40 13.42 0.59
N PHE A 317 -22.43 13.95 1.83
CA PHE A 317 -21.71 13.35 2.95
C PHE A 317 -22.18 11.94 3.30
N VAL A 318 -23.49 11.66 3.24
CA VAL A 318 -24.02 10.32 3.49
C VAL A 318 -23.50 9.33 2.45
N LYS A 319 -23.44 9.74 1.17
CA LYS A 319 -22.86 8.92 0.08
C LYS A 319 -21.33 8.78 0.21
N ALA A 320 -20.64 9.85 0.58
CA ALA A 320 -19.19 9.91 0.71
C ALA A 320 -18.66 9.22 1.98
N LYS A 321 -19.51 9.04 3.00
CA LYS A 321 -19.13 8.59 4.35
C LYS A 321 -18.22 7.37 4.37
N PRO A 322 -18.45 6.28 3.61
CA PRO A 322 -17.56 5.11 3.62
C PRO A 322 -16.12 5.49 3.24
N PHE A 323 -15.99 6.22 2.13
CA PHE A 323 -14.73 6.70 1.61
C PHE A 323 -14.08 7.74 2.55
N LEU A 324 -14.84 8.70 3.07
CA LEU A 324 -14.33 9.72 3.99
C LEU A 324 -13.82 9.11 5.30
N LYS A 325 -14.52 8.08 5.83
CA LYS A 325 -14.07 7.33 7.00
C LYS A 325 -12.71 6.70 6.74
N LEU A 326 -12.60 5.98 5.62
CA LEU A 326 -11.40 5.30 5.21
C LEU A 326 -10.23 6.28 5.07
N MET A 327 -10.38 7.30 4.22
CA MET A 327 -9.34 8.29 3.98
C MET A 327 -8.90 9.00 5.26
N ALA A 328 -9.84 9.46 6.10
CA ALA A 328 -9.48 10.12 7.36
C ALA A 328 -8.75 9.17 8.33
N THR A 329 -9.16 7.91 8.39
CA THR A 329 -8.53 6.89 9.26
C THR A 329 -7.10 6.59 8.78
N THR A 330 -6.90 6.42 7.47
CA THR A 330 -5.59 6.16 6.88
C THR A 330 -4.64 7.35 7.02
N LEU A 331 -5.11 8.57 6.76
CA LEU A 331 -4.31 9.78 6.95
C LEU A 331 -3.94 9.98 8.41
N PHE A 332 -4.89 9.78 9.35
CA PHE A 332 -4.64 9.93 10.78
C PHE A 332 -3.53 8.98 11.26
N LEU A 333 -3.55 7.74 10.80
CA LEU A 333 -2.52 6.74 11.12
C LEU A 333 -1.15 7.02 10.52
N TRP A 334 -1.09 7.82 9.46
CA TRP A 334 0.16 8.17 8.79
C TRP A 334 0.80 9.42 9.34
N THR A 335 0.04 10.30 9.99
CA THR A 335 0.55 11.50 10.65
C THR A 335 1.79 11.21 11.54
N PRO A 336 1.78 10.16 12.39
CA PRO A 336 2.94 9.80 13.23
C PRO A 336 4.12 9.19 12.46
N VAL A 337 3.87 8.56 11.31
CA VAL A 337 4.80 7.67 10.57
C VAL A 337 5.69 8.43 9.60
N ALA A 338 5.37 9.70 9.34
CA ALA A 338 6.24 10.60 8.58
C ALA A 338 7.64 10.80 9.24
N GLY A 339 7.88 10.27 10.44
CA GLY A 339 9.19 10.04 11.03
C GLY A 339 9.70 11.20 11.91
N ALA A 340 10.76 10.94 12.68
CA ALA A 340 11.44 11.95 13.49
C ALA A 340 11.98 13.11 12.64
N ALA A 341 12.25 12.85 11.35
CA ALA A 341 12.55 13.87 10.35
C ALA A 341 11.32 14.72 9.96
N ALA A 342 10.10 14.19 10.01
CA ALA A 342 8.88 14.98 9.86
C ALA A 342 8.53 15.77 11.12
N LYS A 343 8.72 15.21 12.33
CA LYS A 343 8.48 15.97 13.57
C LYS A 343 9.43 17.18 13.71
N LEU A 344 10.66 17.04 13.20
CA LEU A 344 11.64 18.14 13.09
C LEU A 344 11.36 19.12 11.93
N ALA A 345 10.48 18.77 10.99
CA ALA A 345 10.17 19.58 9.79
C ALA A 345 8.71 20.07 9.73
N LEU A 346 7.82 19.60 10.61
CA LEU A 346 6.41 19.93 10.65
C LEU A 346 6.13 20.74 11.91
N ASP A 347 6.35 22.05 11.85
CA ASP A 347 5.97 23.01 12.91
C ASP A 347 4.47 22.92 13.29
N ASN A 348 3.62 22.31 12.43
CA ASN A 348 2.16 22.28 12.52
C ASN A 348 1.57 20.88 12.77
N TYR A 349 2.33 19.92 13.33
CA TYR A 349 1.86 18.53 13.52
C TYR A 349 0.55 18.42 14.31
N GLU A 350 0.44 19.12 15.45
CA GLU A 350 -0.76 19.08 16.29
C GLU A 350 -2.00 19.64 15.58
N ASP A 351 -1.82 20.65 14.73
CA ASP A 351 -2.92 21.21 13.93
C ASP A 351 -3.42 20.21 12.89
N ILE A 352 -2.51 19.48 12.23
CA ILE A 352 -2.85 18.43 11.27
C ILE A 352 -3.59 17.28 11.98
N LYS A 353 -3.08 16.85 13.14
CA LYS A 353 -3.70 15.82 13.96
C LYS A 353 -5.14 16.21 14.32
N LYS A 354 -5.33 17.44 14.81
CA LYS A 354 -6.64 17.99 15.17
C LYS A 354 -7.59 18.08 13.97
N GLU A 355 -7.11 18.50 12.80
CA GLU A 355 -7.91 18.55 11.56
C GLU A 355 -8.44 17.16 11.19
N LEU A 356 -7.61 16.11 11.31
CA LEU A 356 -8.00 14.74 11.02
C LEU A 356 -8.96 14.15 12.07
N GLU A 357 -8.75 14.45 13.36
CA GLU A 357 -9.68 14.08 14.44
C GLU A 357 -11.06 14.69 14.21
N LEU A 358 -11.12 15.98 13.87
CA LEU A 358 -12.38 16.64 13.52
C LEU A 358 -13.03 16.00 12.29
N GLY A 359 -12.25 15.67 11.25
CA GLY A 359 -12.77 14.93 10.10
C GLY A 359 -13.39 13.58 10.47
N LEU A 360 -12.73 12.80 11.33
CA LEU A 360 -13.25 11.53 11.84
C LEU A 360 -14.52 11.71 12.68
N GLU A 361 -14.59 12.75 13.49
CA GLU A 361 -15.80 13.09 14.23
C GLU A 361 -16.96 13.41 13.28
N VAL A 362 -16.74 14.08 12.14
CA VAL A 362 -17.79 14.46 11.17
C VAL A 362 -18.41 13.20 10.60
N VAL A 363 -17.56 12.24 10.22
CA VAL A 363 -18.00 10.92 9.75
C VAL A 363 -18.85 10.20 10.80
N LYS A 364 -18.46 10.27 12.09
CA LYS A 364 -19.20 9.67 13.21
C LYS A 364 -20.53 10.40 13.47
N ALA A 365 -20.58 11.73 13.42
CA ALA A 365 -21.79 12.52 13.66
C ALA A 365 -22.85 12.26 12.57
N VAL A 366 -22.44 12.24 11.30
CA VAL A 366 -23.33 11.86 10.18
C VAL A 366 -23.87 10.43 10.36
N ALA A 367 -23.10 9.52 10.97
CA ALA A 367 -23.57 8.17 11.28
C ALA A 367 -24.69 8.14 12.34
N ARG A 368 -24.63 9.01 13.35
CA ARG A 368 -25.64 9.09 14.42
C ARG A 368 -26.94 9.68 13.88
N GLY A 369 -26.87 10.80 13.15
CA GLY A 369 -28.05 11.45 12.57
C GLY A 369 -28.74 10.65 11.45
N SER A 370 -28.08 9.64 10.86
CA SER A 370 -28.69 8.75 9.86
C SER A 370 -29.57 7.66 10.49
N LYS A 371 -29.38 7.31 11.78
CA LYS A 371 -30.20 6.29 12.46
C LYS A 371 -31.63 6.77 12.71
N ASP A 372 -31.86 8.07 12.85
CA ASP A 372 -33.21 8.62 13.05
C ASP A 372 -33.96 8.94 11.75
N ALA A 373 -33.27 9.07 10.62
CA ALA A 373 -33.89 9.33 9.30
C ALA A 373 -34.41 8.05 8.60
N LEU A 374 -34.02 6.85 9.06
CA LEU A 374 -34.39 5.56 8.46
C LEU A 374 -35.54 4.84 9.17
N LYS A 375 -36.27 5.49 10.09
CA LYS A 375 -37.48 4.92 10.73
C LYS A 375 -38.69 4.76 9.80
N GLY A 376 -38.53 5.02 8.50
CA GLY A 376 -39.56 4.88 7.47
C GLY A 376 -39.18 3.86 6.39
N GLY A 377 -38.73 2.66 6.75
CA GLY A 377 -38.57 1.58 5.78
C GLY A 377 -37.66 0.44 6.23
N GLY A 378 -38.27 -0.62 6.78
CA GLY A 378 -37.78 -2.00 6.66
C GLY A 378 -36.48 -2.39 7.38
N SER A 379 -36.66 -3.06 8.52
CA SER A 379 -35.73 -3.95 9.24
C SER A 379 -34.37 -3.40 9.67
N ASP A 380 -34.21 -3.31 11.00
CA ASP A 380 -32.95 -3.24 11.73
C ASP A 380 -32.04 -4.43 11.37
N ALA A 381 -31.16 -4.21 10.41
CA ALA A 381 -29.88 -4.90 10.32
C ALA A 381 -28.78 -3.83 10.35
N PRO A 382 -27.63 -4.07 11.02
CA PRO A 382 -26.45 -3.25 10.78
C PRO A 382 -26.23 -3.22 9.27
N ALA A 383 -26.05 -2.04 8.68
CA ALA A 383 -25.64 -1.95 7.29
C ALA A 383 -24.26 -2.64 7.20
N ASP A 384 -24.30 -3.92 6.85
CA ASP A 384 -23.17 -4.80 6.73
C ASP A 384 -22.20 -4.20 5.70
N TRP A 385 -20.96 -3.96 6.14
CA TRP A 385 -19.80 -3.83 5.25
C TRP A 385 -19.43 -5.21 4.63
N VAL A 386 -20.44 -5.98 4.22
CA VAL A 386 -20.28 -7.37 3.78
C VAL A 386 -21.07 -7.57 2.50
N GLY A 387 -20.44 -7.23 1.39
CA GLY A 387 -21.00 -7.44 0.07
C GLY A 387 -20.15 -6.74 -0.99
N GLY A 388 -19.17 -7.47 -1.52
CA GLY A 388 -18.36 -7.00 -2.64
C GLY A 388 -19.20 -6.88 -3.91
N ASP A 389 -19.85 -5.74 -4.09
CA ASP A 389 -20.42 -5.39 -5.38
C ASP A 389 -19.57 -4.28 -6.04
N GLN A 390 -19.35 -4.41 -7.35
CA GLN A 390 -18.77 -3.36 -8.19
C GLN A 390 -19.52 -2.02 -8.02
N GLY A 391 -20.78 -2.07 -7.61
CA GLY A 391 -21.60 -0.92 -7.25
C GLY A 391 -20.99 -0.01 -6.18
N SER A 392 -20.39 -0.55 -5.11
CA SER A 392 -19.81 0.29 -4.04
C SER A 392 -18.57 1.05 -4.52
N ARG A 393 -17.69 0.39 -5.28
CA ARG A 393 -16.49 1.05 -5.84
C ARG A 393 -16.87 2.14 -6.85
N ARG A 394 -17.85 1.85 -7.71
CA ARG A 394 -18.36 2.83 -8.68
C ARG A 394 -18.99 4.05 -7.99
N ALA A 395 -19.67 3.85 -6.86
CA ALA A 395 -20.27 4.92 -6.06
C ALA A 395 -19.21 5.81 -5.38
N GLU A 396 -18.14 5.22 -4.85
CA GLU A 396 -17.03 5.96 -4.24
C GLU A 396 -16.28 6.80 -5.28
N GLY A 397 -15.95 6.19 -6.44
CA GLY A 397 -15.33 6.91 -7.55
C GLY A 397 -16.20 8.05 -8.10
N ALA A 398 -17.54 7.87 -8.12
CA ALA A 398 -18.46 8.93 -8.53
C ALA A 398 -18.46 10.13 -7.57
N THR A 399 -18.37 9.86 -6.27
CA THR A 399 -18.30 10.90 -5.23
C THR A 399 -17.00 11.70 -5.34
N LEU A 400 -15.87 11.01 -5.58
CA LEU A 400 -14.58 11.66 -5.77
C LEU A 400 -14.55 12.51 -7.05
N ARG A 401 -15.11 12.01 -8.17
CA ARG A 401 -15.26 12.81 -9.40
C ARG A 401 -16.10 14.06 -9.19
N GLN A 402 -17.19 13.97 -8.41
CA GLN A 402 -17.99 15.14 -8.06
C GLN A 402 -17.17 16.17 -7.26
N LEU A 403 -16.36 15.70 -6.31
CA LEU A 403 -15.46 16.58 -5.58
C LEU A 403 -14.42 17.23 -6.51
N HIS A 404 -13.84 16.48 -7.44
CA HIS A 404 -12.92 17.01 -8.43
C HIS A 404 -13.56 18.09 -9.29
N ALA A 405 -14.83 17.92 -9.69
CA ALA A 405 -15.55 18.95 -10.44
C ALA A 405 -15.70 20.25 -9.63
N ILE A 406 -16.13 20.14 -8.37
CA ILE A 406 -16.26 21.28 -7.45
C ILE A 406 -14.90 21.98 -7.24
N LEU A 407 -13.83 21.20 -7.08
CA LEU A 407 -12.49 21.74 -6.90
C LEU A 407 -11.96 22.40 -8.17
N LYS A 408 -12.15 21.81 -9.37
CA LYS A 408 -11.73 22.40 -10.65
C LYS A 408 -12.41 23.73 -10.95
N GLU A 409 -13.67 23.91 -10.53
CA GLU A 409 -14.36 25.19 -10.67
C GLU A 409 -13.72 26.30 -9.81
N LYS A 410 -13.17 25.94 -8.64
CA LYS A 410 -12.50 26.89 -7.74
C LYS A 410 -11.03 27.09 -8.08
N ASP A 411 -10.33 26.02 -8.38
CA ASP A 411 -8.91 25.98 -8.72
C ASP A 411 -8.61 24.80 -9.64
N PRO A 412 -8.48 25.03 -10.96
CA PRO A 412 -8.09 24.01 -11.92
C PRO A 412 -6.69 23.41 -11.67
N SER A 413 -5.83 24.10 -10.92
CA SER A 413 -4.46 23.67 -10.63
C SER A 413 -4.33 22.80 -9.37
N PHE A 414 -5.42 22.62 -8.63
CA PHE A 414 -5.46 21.86 -7.38
C PHE A 414 -4.36 22.28 -6.37
N GLY A 415 -4.16 23.57 -6.18
CA GLY A 415 -3.15 24.11 -5.26
C GLY A 415 -1.72 23.86 -5.74
N GLY A 416 -1.51 23.78 -7.06
CA GLY A 416 -0.19 23.53 -7.66
C GLY A 416 0.27 22.08 -7.62
N LEU A 417 -0.63 21.12 -7.34
CA LEU A 417 -0.28 19.71 -7.47
C LEU A 417 -0.03 19.34 -8.93
N VAL A 418 1.04 18.60 -9.14
CA VAL A 418 1.44 18.09 -10.46
C VAL A 418 1.00 16.64 -10.58
N ARG A 419 0.34 16.34 -11.70
CA ARG A 419 0.05 14.96 -12.06
C ARG A 419 1.30 14.32 -12.66
N VAL A 420 1.85 13.33 -11.96
CA VAL A 420 2.96 12.50 -12.42
C VAL A 420 2.49 11.07 -12.66
N GLN A 421 3.28 10.32 -13.40
CA GLN A 421 3.03 8.90 -13.63
C GLN A 421 4.22 8.12 -13.09
N ASN A 422 3.97 7.18 -12.18
CA ASN A 422 5.05 6.34 -11.68
C ASN A 422 5.49 5.34 -12.75
N LYS A 423 6.60 4.66 -12.46
CA LYS A 423 7.16 3.63 -13.34
C LYS A 423 6.24 2.42 -13.59
N ARG A 424 5.07 2.31 -12.95
CA ARG A 424 4.03 1.29 -13.21
C ARG A 424 2.88 1.82 -14.07
N HIS A 425 3.03 3.03 -14.61
CA HIS A 425 1.98 3.76 -15.34
C HIS A 425 0.79 4.20 -14.49
N GLU A 426 0.94 4.28 -13.17
CA GLU A 426 -0.11 4.76 -12.26
C GLU A 426 0.01 6.28 -12.07
N PHE A 427 -1.11 7.00 -12.17
CA PHE A 427 -1.15 8.43 -11.93
C PHE A 427 -1.11 8.75 -10.43
N LEU A 428 -0.34 9.77 -10.08
CA LEU A 428 -0.22 10.34 -8.74
C LEU A 428 -0.30 11.86 -8.83
N TRP A 429 -0.81 12.49 -7.78
CA TRP A 429 -0.78 13.94 -7.62
C TRP A 429 0.23 14.31 -6.54
N VAL A 430 1.31 14.98 -6.94
CA VAL A 430 2.47 15.27 -6.10
C VAL A 430 2.74 16.76 -6.05
N HIS A 431 3.31 17.23 -4.94
CA HIS A 431 3.78 18.61 -4.84
C HIS A 431 4.94 18.85 -5.81
N GLU A 432 5.04 20.04 -6.40
CA GLU A 432 6.05 20.45 -7.40
C GLU A 432 7.47 19.97 -7.05
N ASN A 433 7.88 20.15 -5.79
CA ASN A 433 9.19 19.70 -5.27
C ASN A 433 9.52 18.22 -5.47
N PHE A 434 8.55 17.35 -5.70
CA PHE A 434 8.75 15.90 -5.89
C PHE A 434 8.53 15.44 -7.34
N LYS A 435 8.23 16.36 -8.27
CA LYS A 435 7.86 15.98 -9.65
C LYS A 435 8.99 15.28 -10.40
N ASP A 436 10.24 15.63 -10.08
CA ASP A 436 11.46 15.17 -10.74
C ASP A 436 12.13 14.01 -9.98
N GLU A 437 11.45 13.41 -9.00
CA GLU A 437 11.94 12.21 -8.31
C GLU A 437 12.14 11.05 -9.29
N ASP A 438 13.18 10.24 -9.07
CA ASP A 438 13.54 9.11 -9.93
C ASP A 438 12.41 8.08 -10.08
N GLU A 439 11.41 8.08 -9.19
CA GLU A 439 10.23 7.21 -9.25
C GLU A 439 9.22 7.61 -10.35
N TYR A 440 9.35 8.80 -10.92
CA TYR A 440 8.45 9.36 -11.94
C TYR A 440 9.09 9.56 -13.31
N SER A 441 10.41 9.33 -13.41
CA SER A 441 11.19 9.44 -14.64
C SER A 441 11.30 8.13 -15.42
#